data_AF-A8ZLK8-F1
#
_entry.id   AF-A8ZLK8-F1
#
_cell.length_a   1.000
_cell.length_b   1.000
_cell.length_c   1.000
_cell.angle_alpha   90.00
_cell.angle_beta   90.00
_cell.angle_gamma   90.00
#
_symmetry.space_group_name_H-M   'P 1'
#
loop_
_entity.id
_entity.type
_entity.pdbx_description
1 polymer ?
#
loop_
_entity_poly.entity_id
_entity_poly.type
_entity_poly.pdbx_seq_one_letter_code
_entity_poly.pdbx_strand_id
1 'polypeptide(L)'
;MNPDHLSELNKGSHSWNQWRKENSNEKPDLGNTILTGFDFTGYDLSMADLSGTQLIGVNLVGVNLRNGDLKRATLFKAKLSGADLIGVDLDGADLSMADLSSTQLIGADLRKTQLVGATLNGANLFGAILSEVDLRETRMCGTNLTSVDLRMANLSGADLSGANLSKANIKGLRARFSIVDGATLLNECQMDCNTDFSGVGLDSARINGTLKAKLKRNIRQKHWDERYPYYVDWKSIPRYTRLIPKYLYRMSKLKYWRSIPEITWSCLVRLFWWSSDYGSAGTRIILSFLIVSVVFTLIYLSPIAFRLDASFIQGIQFAEIINSSGESTQYSFNLWGIFLRAFYFSVVTMTTLGFGDISANPASPLGHFLVMFQVLIGYILLGAFITRLSILFQDVG
;
A
#
# COMPACT_ATOMS: atom_id res chain seq x y z
N MET A 1 37.80 -1.97 -24.10
CA MET A 1 37.92 -2.94 -25.20
C MET A 1 39.39 -3.29 -25.41
N ASN A 2 39.72 -4.59 -25.35
CA ASN A 2 41.00 -5.12 -25.83
C ASN A 2 40.83 -5.72 -27.24
N PRO A 3 41.55 -5.23 -28.28
CA PRO A 3 41.45 -5.76 -29.63
C PRO A 3 41.87 -7.22 -29.76
N ASP A 4 42.79 -7.71 -28.93
CA ASP A 4 43.25 -9.10 -28.97
C ASP A 4 42.15 -10.05 -28.49
N HIS A 5 41.40 -9.66 -27.46
CA HIS A 5 40.24 -10.43 -27.00
C HIS A 5 39.15 -10.48 -28.08
N LEU A 6 38.88 -9.36 -28.77
CA LEU A 6 37.91 -9.34 -29.85
C LEU A 6 38.34 -10.22 -31.03
N SER A 7 39.64 -10.23 -31.35
CA SER A 7 40.22 -11.12 -32.37
C SER A 7 40.03 -12.59 -31.99
N GLU A 8 40.28 -12.95 -30.73
CA GLU A 8 40.08 -14.31 -30.23
C GLU A 8 38.60 -14.72 -30.24
N LEU A 9 37.70 -13.81 -29.85
CA LEU A 9 36.25 -14.03 -29.88
C LEU A 9 35.76 -14.42 -31.28
N ASN A 10 36.29 -13.74 -32.31
CA ASN A 10 35.92 -13.95 -33.71
C ASN A 10 36.44 -15.28 -34.29
N LYS A 11 37.36 -15.99 -33.62
CA LYS A 11 37.84 -17.32 -34.05
C LYS A 11 36.84 -18.44 -33.75
N GLY A 12 35.84 -18.18 -32.89
CA GLY A 12 34.79 -19.14 -32.53
C GLY A 12 34.84 -19.58 -31.06
N SER A 13 33.77 -20.20 -30.60
CA SER A 13 33.59 -20.62 -29.19
C SER A 13 34.67 -21.59 -28.70
N HIS A 14 35.15 -22.49 -29.57
CA HIS A 14 36.19 -23.45 -29.21
C HIS A 14 37.52 -22.75 -28.89
N SER A 15 37.99 -21.87 -29.78
CA SER A 15 39.22 -21.10 -29.59
C SER A 15 39.12 -20.16 -28.40
N TRP A 16 37.99 -19.44 -28.28
CA TRP A 16 37.72 -18.60 -27.11
C TRP A 16 37.79 -19.37 -25.79
N ASN A 17 37.12 -20.52 -25.70
CA ASN A 17 37.11 -21.33 -24.49
C ASN A 17 38.48 -21.96 -24.19
N GLN A 18 39.31 -22.22 -25.20
CA GLN A 18 40.68 -22.65 -24.99
C GLN A 18 41.55 -21.51 -24.45
N TRP A 19 41.47 -20.33 -25.08
CA TRP A 19 42.16 -19.13 -24.61
C TRP A 19 41.78 -18.78 -23.16
N ARG A 20 40.51 -18.92 -22.79
CA ARG A 20 40.00 -18.75 -21.43
C ARG A 20 40.64 -19.70 -20.41
N LYS A 21 40.90 -20.95 -20.80
CA LYS A 21 41.58 -21.93 -19.94
C LYS A 21 43.06 -21.59 -19.76
N GLU A 22 43.71 -21.16 -20.84
CA GLU A 22 45.13 -20.78 -20.83
C GLU A 22 45.36 -19.46 -20.06
N ASN A 23 44.38 -18.54 -20.10
CA ASN A 23 44.46 -17.20 -19.51
C ASN A 23 43.45 -17.01 -18.37
N SER A 24 43.35 -17.99 -17.48
CA SER A 24 42.34 -18.01 -16.39
C SER A 24 42.35 -16.81 -15.43
N ASN A 25 43.49 -16.10 -15.33
CA ASN A 25 43.63 -14.89 -14.50
C ASN A 25 43.24 -13.60 -15.24
N GLU A 26 43.10 -13.65 -16.57
CA GLU A 26 42.77 -12.49 -17.37
C GLU A 26 41.26 -12.30 -17.47
N LYS A 27 40.80 -11.06 -17.25
CA LYS A 27 39.41 -10.67 -17.44
C LYS A 27 39.19 -10.26 -18.89
N PRO A 28 38.29 -10.92 -19.65
CA PRO A 28 38.05 -10.55 -21.03
C PRO A 28 37.39 -9.18 -21.12
N ASP A 29 38.11 -8.19 -21.64
CA ASP A 29 37.59 -6.87 -21.99
C ASP A 29 37.00 -6.83 -23.41
N LEU A 30 35.67 -6.84 -23.47
CA LEU A 30 34.83 -6.62 -24.65
C LEU A 30 33.94 -5.38 -24.48
N GLY A 31 34.28 -4.46 -23.57
CA GLY A 31 33.45 -3.31 -23.23
C GLY A 31 33.38 -2.28 -24.35
N ASN A 32 32.24 -1.60 -24.50
CA ASN A 32 31.93 -0.60 -25.52
C ASN A 32 32.08 -1.12 -26.97
N THR A 33 31.88 -2.42 -27.18
CA THR A 33 31.93 -3.01 -28.53
C THR A 33 30.55 -3.08 -29.18
N ILE A 34 30.54 -3.36 -30.49
CA ILE A 34 29.31 -3.63 -31.24
C ILE A 34 29.34 -5.10 -31.65
N LEU A 35 28.50 -5.91 -31.00
CA LEU A 35 28.39 -7.36 -31.21
C LEU A 35 26.94 -7.74 -31.54
N THR A 36 26.21 -6.82 -32.19
CA THR A 36 24.80 -6.99 -32.56
C THR A 36 24.64 -8.18 -33.49
N GLY A 37 23.67 -9.05 -33.19
CA GLY A 37 23.39 -10.26 -33.95
C GLY A 37 24.44 -11.39 -33.84
N PHE A 38 25.48 -11.23 -33.02
CA PHE A 38 26.47 -12.27 -32.78
C PHE A 38 25.86 -13.49 -32.07
N ASP A 39 26.33 -14.69 -32.41
CA ASP A 39 25.93 -15.94 -31.76
C ASP A 39 27.00 -16.39 -30.77
N PHE A 40 26.69 -16.25 -29.48
CA PHE A 40 27.57 -16.64 -28.38
C PHE A 40 27.28 -18.05 -27.87
N THR A 41 26.49 -18.87 -28.58
CA THR A 41 26.19 -20.24 -28.15
C THR A 41 27.48 -21.01 -27.88
N GLY A 42 27.61 -21.51 -26.64
CA GLY A 42 28.76 -22.29 -26.19
C GLY A 42 29.99 -21.49 -25.76
N TYR A 43 29.94 -20.16 -25.76
CA TYR A 43 31.03 -19.32 -25.21
C TYR A 43 30.99 -19.30 -23.67
N ASP A 44 32.16 -19.30 -23.03
CA ASP A 44 32.32 -18.92 -21.62
C ASP A 44 32.70 -17.44 -21.49
N LEU A 45 31.72 -16.60 -21.16
CA LEU A 45 31.89 -15.16 -20.96
C LEU A 45 31.92 -14.78 -19.46
N SER A 46 32.17 -15.73 -18.56
CA SER A 46 32.21 -15.42 -17.13
C SER A 46 33.30 -14.41 -16.79
N MET A 47 33.00 -13.45 -15.90
CA MET A 47 33.89 -12.33 -15.53
C MET A 47 34.27 -11.38 -16.68
N ALA A 48 33.67 -11.52 -17.87
CA ALA A 48 33.94 -10.61 -18.99
C ALA A 48 33.38 -9.22 -18.70
N ASP A 49 34.12 -8.19 -19.11
CA ASP A 49 33.63 -6.82 -19.22
C ASP A 49 32.96 -6.65 -20.58
N LEU A 50 31.64 -6.50 -20.55
CA LEU A 50 30.74 -6.21 -21.67
C LEU A 50 30.01 -4.88 -21.39
N SER A 51 30.57 -4.02 -20.53
CA SER A 51 29.96 -2.75 -20.15
C SER A 51 29.81 -1.84 -21.36
N GLY A 52 28.64 -1.24 -21.53
CA GLY A 52 28.32 -0.38 -22.68
C GLY A 52 28.26 -1.08 -24.04
N THR A 53 28.38 -2.41 -24.10
CA THR A 53 28.39 -3.17 -25.36
C THR A 53 27.00 -3.26 -25.99
N GLN A 54 26.94 -3.19 -27.33
CA GLN A 54 25.71 -3.38 -28.09
C GLN A 54 25.52 -4.86 -28.45
N LEU A 55 24.61 -5.50 -27.73
CA LEU A 55 24.22 -6.91 -27.81
C LEU A 55 22.77 -7.05 -28.30
N ILE A 56 22.37 -6.23 -29.26
CA ILE A 56 20.98 -6.23 -29.76
C ILE A 56 20.70 -7.54 -30.49
N GLY A 57 19.64 -8.25 -30.08
CA GLY A 57 19.17 -9.47 -30.73
C GLY A 57 20.14 -10.66 -30.69
N VAL A 58 21.20 -10.61 -29.87
CA VAL A 58 22.22 -11.67 -29.81
C VAL A 58 21.66 -12.97 -29.25
N ASN A 59 22.31 -14.07 -29.60
CA ASN A 59 22.02 -15.38 -29.01
C ASN A 59 23.02 -15.68 -27.88
N LEU A 60 22.53 -15.68 -26.64
CA LEU A 60 23.25 -15.98 -25.40
C LEU A 60 22.59 -17.16 -24.66
N VAL A 61 21.87 -18.03 -25.38
CA VAL A 61 21.16 -19.18 -24.78
C VAL A 61 22.15 -20.12 -24.10
N GLY A 62 21.94 -20.38 -22.80
CA GLY A 62 22.80 -21.26 -22.00
C GLY A 62 24.23 -20.76 -21.79
N VAL A 63 24.54 -19.52 -22.15
CA VAL A 63 25.90 -18.95 -22.03
C VAL A 63 26.26 -18.69 -20.58
N ASN A 64 27.51 -18.94 -20.22
CA ASN A 64 28.05 -18.60 -18.90
C ASN A 64 28.46 -17.12 -18.87
N LEU A 65 27.75 -16.31 -18.10
CA LEU A 65 27.99 -14.87 -17.87
C LEU A 65 28.23 -14.57 -16.39
N ARG A 66 28.55 -15.58 -15.58
CA ARG A 66 28.72 -15.44 -14.12
C ARG A 66 29.71 -14.34 -13.79
N ASN A 67 29.34 -13.47 -12.86
CA ASN A 67 30.14 -12.33 -12.41
C ASN A 67 30.65 -11.41 -13.54
N GLY A 68 30.00 -11.42 -14.72
CA GLY A 68 30.31 -10.49 -15.80
C GLY A 68 29.85 -9.06 -15.49
N ASP A 69 30.49 -8.08 -16.10
CA ASP A 69 30.04 -6.68 -16.07
C ASP A 69 29.30 -6.36 -17.37
N LEU A 70 27.98 -6.17 -17.29
CA LEU A 70 27.11 -5.75 -18.38
C LEU A 70 26.47 -4.39 -18.07
N LYS A 71 27.11 -3.57 -17.23
CA LYS A 71 26.63 -2.21 -16.91
C LYS A 71 26.36 -1.44 -18.18
N ARG A 72 25.16 -0.86 -18.28
CA ARG A 72 24.75 -0.01 -19.40
C ARG A 72 24.86 -0.69 -20.78
N ALA A 73 24.96 -2.04 -20.83
CA ALA A 73 24.92 -2.78 -22.07
C ALA A 73 23.53 -2.73 -22.70
N THR A 74 23.45 -2.81 -24.03
CA THR A 74 22.17 -2.85 -24.77
C THR A 74 21.90 -4.27 -25.24
N LEU A 75 21.03 -4.98 -24.52
CA LEU A 75 20.59 -6.36 -24.76
C LEU A 75 19.15 -6.42 -25.29
N PHE A 76 18.69 -5.37 -25.97
CA PHE A 76 17.35 -5.30 -26.53
C PHE A 76 17.06 -6.53 -27.40
N LYS A 77 15.97 -7.26 -27.08
CA LYS A 77 15.58 -8.52 -27.74
C LYS A 77 16.64 -9.64 -27.72
N ALA A 78 17.63 -9.59 -26.83
CA ALA A 78 18.61 -10.67 -26.68
C ALA A 78 17.93 -11.98 -26.21
N LYS A 79 18.46 -13.11 -26.66
CA LYS A 79 18.03 -14.45 -26.22
C LYS A 79 18.97 -14.95 -25.15
N LEU A 80 18.54 -14.94 -23.89
CA LEU A 80 19.31 -15.34 -22.71
C LEU A 80 18.73 -16.59 -22.04
N SER A 81 17.80 -17.32 -22.66
CA SER A 81 17.12 -18.43 -22.00
C SER A 81 18.12 -19.45 -21.45
N GLY A 82 17.98 -19.80 -20.17
CA GLY A 82 18.88 -20.74 -19.48
C GLY A 82 20.32 -20.24 -19.26
N ALA A 83 20.64 -18.98 -19.59
CA ALA A 83 21.96 -18.41 -19.33
C ALA A 83 22.26 -18.35 -17.82
N ASP A 84 23.54 -18.45 -17.49
CA ASP A 84 24.03 -18.37 -16.13
C ASP A 84 24.55 -16.96 -15.84
N LEU A 85 23.73 -16.18 -15.16
CA LEU A 85 23.91 -14.76 -14.85
C LEU A 85 24.13 -14.55 -13.34
N ILE A 86 24.65 -15.56 -12.63
CA ILE A 86 24.85 -15.47 -11.18
C ILE A 86 25.90 -14.40 -10.88
N GLY A 87 25.56 -13.46 -9.99
CA GLY A 87 26.41 -12.35 -9.59
C GLY A 87 26.73 -11.34 -10.69
N VAL A 88 26.00 -11.37 -11.83
CA VAL A 88 26.22 -10.44 -12.94
C VAL A 88 25.85 -9.00 -12.54
N ASP A 89 26.55 -8.02 -13.09
CA ASP A 89 26.22 -6.61 -12.93
C ASP A 89 25.55 -6.07 -14.20
N LEU A 90 24.26 -5.74 -14.11
CA LEU A 90 23.40 -5.21 -15.17
C LEU A 90 22.92 -3.78 -14.84
N ASP A 91 23.60 -3.06 -13.94
CA ASP A 91 23.19 -1.70 -13.54
C ASP A 91 23.03 -0.79 -14.76
N GLY A 92 21.82 -0.26 -14.93
CA GLY A 92 21.45 0.61 -16.04
C GLY A 92 21.44 -0.04 -17.43
N ALA A 93 21.52 -1.37 -17.55
CA ALA A 93 21.42 -2.07 -18.84
C ALA A 93 20.00 -2.01 -19.43
N ASP A 94 19.87 -2.22 -20.74
CA ASP A 94 18.59 -2.36 -21.44
C ASP A 94 18.38 -3.80 -21.92
N LEU A 95 17.52 -4.54 -21.24
CA LEU A 95 17.05 -5.88 -21.58
C LEU A 95 15.58 -5.88 -22.02
N SER A 96 15.07 -4.74 -22.53
CA SER A 96 13.69 -4.66 -22.99
C SER A 96 13.43 -5.71 -24.08
N MET A 97 12.30 -6.41 -23.97
CA MET A 97 11.90 -7.50 -24.86
C MET A 97 12.87 -8.70 -24.92
N ALA A 98 13.84 -8.82 -24.00
CA ALA A 98 14.75 -9.96 -23.94
C ALA A 98 14.05 -11.22 -23.40
N ASP A 99 14.57 -12.40 -23.78
CA ASP A 99 14.15 -13.68 -23.23
C ASP A 99 15.14 -14.18 -22.17
N LEU A 100 14.78 -14.02 -20.90
CA LEU A 100 15.50 -14.48 -19.71
C LEU A 100 14.82 -15.72 -19.09
N SER A 101 14.07 -16.49 -19.87
CA SER A 101 13.38 -17.68 -19.34
C SER A 101 14.37 -18.66 -18.73
N SER A 102 14.08 -19.16 -17.53
CA SER A 102 14.90 -20.14 -16.80
C SER A 102 16.36 -19.73 -16.52
N THR A 103 16.70 -18.44 -16.59
CA THR A 103 18.05 -17.95 -16.23
C THR A 103 18.34 -18.06 -14.74
N GLN A 104 19.62 -18.20 -14.38
CA GLN A 104 20.07 -18.05 -13.00
C GLN A 104 20.60 -16.62 -12.78
N LEU A 105 19.89 -15.80 -12.02
CA LEU A 105 20.20 -14.40 -11.69
C LEU A 105 20.46 -14.23 -10.18
N ILE A 106 20.95 -15.28 -9.52
CA ILE A 106 21.16 -15.28 -8.07
C ILE A 106 22.18 -14.20 -7.70
N GLY A 107 21.79 -13.30 -6.80
CA GLY A 107 22.66 -12.21 -6.35
C GLY A 107 23.08 -11.21 -7.44
N ALA A 108 22.42 -11.22 -8.60
CA ALA A 108 22.69 -10.27 -9.67
C ALA A 108 22.28 -8.84 -9.27
N ASP A 109 22.97 -7.86 -9.84
CA ASP A 109 22.65 -6.44 -9.70
C ASP A 109 21.93 -5.94 -10.94
N LEU A 110 20.64 -5.63 -10.84
CA LEU A 110 19.80 -5.09 -11.91
C LEU A 110 19.22 -3.72 -11.52
N ARG A 111 19.99 -2.92 -10.77
CA ARG A 111 19.58 -1.56 -10.43
C ARG A 111 19.34 -0.76 -11.71
N LYS A 112 18.22 -0.03 -11.75
CA LYS A 112 17.86 0.88 -12.87
C LYS A 112 17.84 0.22 -14.25
N THR A 113 17.83 -1.10 -14.33
CA THR A 113 17.76 -1.85 -15.58
C THR A 113 16.38 -1.71 -16.21
N GLN A 114 16.34 -1.67 -17.54
CA GLN A 114 15.09 -1.70 -18.30
C GLN A 114 14.81 -3.13 -18.74
N LEU A 115 13.66 -3.67 -18.33
CA LEU A 115 13.20 -5.03 -18.64
C LEU A 115 11.79 -5.00 -19.26
N VAL A 116 11.38 -3.87 -19.85
CA VAL A 116 10.00 -3.70 -20.35
C VAL A 116 9.67 -4.78 -21.38
N GLY A 117 8.58 -5.51 -21.16
CA GLY A 117 8.15 -6.61 -22.04
C GLY A 117 9.06 -7.85 -22.04
N ALA A 118 10.07 -7.92 -21.17
CA ALA A 118 10.96 -9.07 -21.09
C ALA A 118 10.26 -10.32 -20.52
N THR A 119 10.82 -11.49 -20.82
CA THR A 119 10.31 -12.78 -20.35
C THR A 119 11.28 -13.37 -19.33
N LEU A 120 10.84 -13.54 -18.07
CA LEU A 120 11.61 -14.11 -16.96
C LEU A 120 10.96 -15.38 -16.40
N ASN A 121 10.16 -16.08 -17.20
CA ASN A 121 9.43 -17.27 -16.76
C ASN A 121 10.39 -18.32 -16.17
N GLY A 122 10.12 -18.76 -14.93
CA GLY A 122 10.95 -19.72 -14.21
C GLY A 122 12.38 -19.25 -13.89
N ALA A 123 12.70 -17.96 -14.08
CA ALA A 123 14.01 -17.43 -13.72
C ALA A 123 14.22 -17.44 -12.19
N ASN A 124 15.48 -17.58 -11.77
CA ASN A 124 15.85 -17.58 -10.37
C ASN A 124 16.59 -16.30 -9.99
N LEU A 125 15.89 -15.34 -9.38
CA LEU A 125 16.45 -14.06 -8.94
C LEU A 125 16.71 -14.04 -7.42
N PHE A 126 16.93 -15.19 -6.78
CA PHE A 126 17.14 -15.24 -5.33
C PHE A 126 18.20 -14.22 -4.87
N GLY A 127 17.81 -13.31 -3.96
CA GLY A 127 18.70 -12.31 -3.39
C GLY A 127 19.22 -11.24 -4.36
N ALA A 128 18.67 -11.14 -5.58
CA ALA A 128 19.07 -10.14 -6.55
C ALA A 128 18.63 -8.71 -6.14
N ILE A 129 19.34 -7.71 -6.66
CA ILE A 129 19.06 -6.30 -6.42
C ILE A 129 18.32 -5.72 -7.63
N LEU A 130 17.05 -5.39 -7.47
CA LEU A 130 16.16 -4.87 -8.52
C LEU A 130 15.60 -3.49 -8.14
N SER A 131 16.36 -2.69 -7.38
CA SER A 131 15.87 -1.37 -6.97
C SER A 131 15.81 -0.42 -8.17
N GLU A 132 14.70 0.32 -8.31
CA GLU A 132 14.43 1.26 -9.42
C GLU A 132 14.38 0.60 -10.81
N VAL A 133 14.24 -0.73 -10.89
CA VAL A 133 14.11 -1.45 -12.16
C VAL A 133 12.75 -1.17 -12.83
N ASP A 134 12.72 -1.16 -14.16
CA ASP A 134 11.49 -1.10 -14.95
C ASP A 134 11.14 -2.48 -15.52
N LEU A 135 10.21 -3.18 -14.86
CA LEU A 135 9.69 -4.51 -15.21
C LEU A 135 8.26 -4.42 -15.77
N ARG A 136 7.84 -3.29 -16.35
CA ARG A 136 6.50 -3.16 -16.95
C ARG A 136 6.25 -4.24 -18.00
N GLU A 137 5.04 -4.79 -17.99
CA GLU A 137 4.56 -5.75 -18.99
C GLU A 137 5.45 -7.02 -19.12
N THR A 138 6.23 -7.33 -18.09
CA THR A 138 7.07 -8.54 -18.07
C THR A 138 6.25 -9.79 -17.82
N ARG A 139 6.72 -10.92 -18.36
CA ARG A 139 6.21 -12.25 -18.01
C ARG A 139 7.13 -12.88 -16.98
N MET A 140 6.65 -13.08 -15.76
CA MET A 140 7.42 -13.59 -14.63
C MET A 140 6.73 -14.81 -14.00
N CYS A 141 6.16 -15.67 -14.85
CA CYS A 141 5.42 -16.83 -14.38
C CYS A 141 6.39 -17.82 -13.69
N GLY A 142 6.09 -18.22 -12.46
CA GLY A 142 6.92 -19.17 -11.69
C GLY A 142 8.31 -18.65 -11.30
N THR A 143 8.55 -17.34 -11.39
CA THR A 143 9.85 -16.75 -11.08
C THR A 143 10.13 -16.76 -9.58
N ASN A 144 11.37 -17.10 -9.18
CA ASN A 144 11.80 -17.01 -7.79
C ASN A 144 12.33 -15.59 -7.49
N LEU A 145 11.55 -14.80 -6.76
CA LEU A 145 11.87 -13.46 -6.28
C LEU A 145 12.12 -13.43 -4.77
N THR A 146 12.51 -14.57 -4.18
CA THR A 146 12.74 -14.67 -2.74
C THR A 146 13.91 -13.80 -2.33
N SER A 147 13.73 -13.02 -1.26
CA SER A 147 14.73 -12.08 -0.71
C SER A 147 15.25 -11.03 -1.70
N VAL A 148 14.51 -10.73 -2.76
CA VAL A 148 14.86 -9.69 -3.74
C VAL A 148 14.63 -8.29 -3.17
N ASP A 149 15.49 -7.35 -3.56
CA ASP A 149 15.24 -5.92 -3.36
C ASP A 149 14.47 -5.31 -4.55
N LEU A 150 13.16 -5.09 -4.40
CA LEU A 150 12.27 -4.45 -5.39
C LEU A 150 11.93 -2.99 -5.04
N ARG A 151 12.77 -2.31 -4.25
CA ARG A 151 12.50 -0.92 -3.86
C ARG A 151 12.31 -0.03 -5.06
N MET A 152 11.22 0.74 -5.08
CA MET A 152 10.91 1.71 -6.14
C MET A 152 10.79 1.12 -7.56
N ALA A 153 10.76 -0.22 -7.69
CA ALA A 153 10.61 -0.90 -8.97
C ALA A 153 9.22 -0.68 -9.58
N ASN A 154 9.10 -0.89 -10.89
CA ASN A 154 7.84 -0.81 -11.62
C ASN A 154 7.48 -2.16 -12.25
N LEU A 155 6.49 -2.84 -11.69
CA LEU A 155 5.91 -4.11 -12.15
C LEU A 155 4.51 -3.90 -12.76
N SER A 156 4.19 -2.69 -13.24
CA SER A 156 2.85 -2.43 -13.75
C SER A 156 2.55 -3.29 -14.99
N GLY A 157 1.42 -3.98 -14.98
CA GLY A 157 1.02 -4.91 -16.05
C GLY A 157 1.85 -6.20 -16.14
N ALA A 158 2.73 -6.48 -15.18
CA ALA A 158 3.52 -7.71 -15.18
C ALA A 158 2.68 -8.94 -14.81
N ASP A 159 3.01 -10.10 -15.38
CA ASP A 159 2.43 -11.39 -15.00
C ASP A 159 3.29 -12.07 -13.93
N LEU A 160 2.78 -12.13 -12.70
CA LEU A 160 3.44 -12.74 -11.54
C LEU A 160 2.80 -14.09 -11.15
N SER A 161 2.06 -14.73 -12.06
CA SER A 161 1.40 -16.03 -11.80
C SER A 161 2.43 -17.07 -11.32
N GLY A 162 2.23 -17.66 -10.15
CA GLY A 162 3.17 -18.61 -9.55
C GLY A 162 4.49 -18.02 -9.05
N ALA A 163 4.70 -16.69 -9.11
CA ALA A 163 5.94 -16.08 -8.62
C ALA A 163 6.03 -16.14 -7.08
N ASN A 164 7.25 -16.29 -6.56
CA ASN A 164 7.50 -16.31 -5.12
C ASN A 164 8.25 -15.05 -4.67
N LEU A 165 7.56 -14.12 -4.00
CA LEU A 165 8.11 -12.86 -3.47
C LEU A 165 8.41 -12.93 -1.96
N SER A 166 8.62 -14.13 -1.42
CA SER A 166 8.88 -14.29 0.02
C SER A 166 10.09 -13.47 0.48
N LYS A 167 9.96 -12.72 1.58
CA LYS A 167 11.01 -11.87 2.16
C LYS A 167 11.50 -10.73 1.25
N ALA A 168 10.82 -10.47 0.13
CA ALA A 168 11.20 -9.39 -0.77
C ALA A 168 10.99 -8.01 -0.12
N ASN A 169 11.83 -7.04 -0.48
CA ASN A 169 11.68 -5.64 -0.10
C ASN A 169 10.91 -4.90 -1.20
N ILE A 170 9.62 -4.64 -0.97
CA ILE A 170 8.68 -4.06 -1.94
C ILE A 170 8.30 -2.61 -1.59
N LYS A 171 9.12 -1.89 -0.82
CA LYS A 171 8.87 -0.48 -0.46
C LYS A 171 8.84 0.39 -1.72
N GLY A 172 7.79 1.19 -1.88
CA GLY A 172 7.60 2.03 -3.08
C GLY A 172 7.39 1.27 -4.39
N LEU A 173 7.28 -0.07 -4.36
CA LEU A 173 7.01 -0.88 -5.55
C LEU A 173 5.70 -0.45 -6.22
N ARG A 174 5.69 -0.33 -7.55
CA ARG A 174 4.47 -0.09 -8.35
C ARG A 174 4.08 -1.34 -9.13
N ALA A 175 3.14 -2.14 -8.63
CA ALA A 175 2.63 -3.34 -9.28
C ALA A 175 1.19 -3.15 -9.75
N ARG A 176 0.87 -2.01 -10.40
CA ARG A 176 -0.51 -1.73 -10.82
C ARG A 176 -0.93 -2.69 -11.93
N PHE A 177 -2.14 -3.22 -11.85
CA PHE A 177 -2.69 -4.12 -12.87
C PHE A 177 -1.82 -5.35 -13.17
N SER A 178 -0.92 -5.73 -12.25
CA SER A 178 -0.19 -6.98 -12.38
C SER A 178 -1.12 -8.17 -12.16
N ILE A 179 -0.79 -9.28 -12.81
CA ILE A 179 -1.56 -10.53 -12.73
C ILE A 179 -0.94 -11.38 -11.61
N VAL A 180 -1.79 -11.94 -10.76
CA VAL A 180 -1.41 -12.89 -9.70
C VAL A 180 -2.41 -14.03 -9.69
N ASP A 181 -2.00 -15.20 -9.21
CA ASP A 181 -2.84 -16.40 -9.14
C ASP A 181 -2.70 -17.14 -7.80
N GLY A 182 -3.36 -18.30 -7.68
CA GLY A 182 -3.32 -19.18 -6.50
C GLY A 182 -1.93 -19.70 -6.14
N ALA A 183 -0.98 -19.66 -7.06
CA ALA A 183 0.39 -20.09 -6.84
C ALA A 183 1.30 -18.92 -6.43
N THR A 184 0.95 -17.67 -6.76
CA THR A 184 1.72 -16.48 -6.37
C THR A 184 1.80 -16.35 -4.86
N LEU A 185 3.02 -16.25 -4.32
CA LEU A 185 3.30 -16.22 -2.88
C LEU A 185 3.92 -14.88 -2.46
N LEU A 186 3.26 -14.18 -1.53
CA LEU A 186 3.78 -12.99 -0.86
C LEU A 186 3.80 -13.22 0.66
N ASN A 187 4.97 -13.56 1.20
CA ASN A 187 5.15 -13.75 2.63
C ASN A 187 6.32 -12.93 3.16
N GLU A 188 6.21 -12.40 4.38
CA GLU A 188 7.29 -11.65 5.05
C GLU A 188 7.88 -10.48 4.23
N CYS A 189 7.12 -9.94 3.27
CA CYS A 189 7.59 -8.83 2.45
C CYS A 189 7.68 -7.54 3.27
N GLN A 190 8.74 -6.76 3.05
CA GLN A 190 8.87 -5.42 3.63
C GLN A 190 8.17 -4.40 2.72
N MET A 191 7.20 -3.65 3.23
CA MET A 191 6.47 -2.63 2.47
C MET A 191 6.36 -1.31 3.22
N ASP A 192 6.06 -0.24 2.51
CA ASP A 192 5.75 1.08 3.06
C ASP A 192 4.38 1.57 2.56
N CYS A 193 4.03 2.83 2.84
CA CYS A 193 2.76 3.42 2.37
C CYS A 193 2.74 3.76 0.87
N ASN A 194 3.89 3.68 0.18
CA ASN A 194 4.01 4.01 -1.24
C ASN A 194 3.83 2.79 -2.15
N THR A 195 4.01 1.58 -1.60
CA THR A 195 3.78 0.31 -2.29
C THR A 195 2.37 0.26 -2.90
N ASP A 196 2.28 -0.01 -4.19
CA ASP A 196 1.07 0.02 -5.01
C ASP A 196 0.73 -1.35 -5.60
N PHE A 197 -0.48 -1.83 -5.34
CA PHE A 197 -1.04 -3.02 -5.96
C PHE A 197 -2.45 -2.71 -6.53
N SER A 198 -2.68 -1.45 -6.91
CA SER A 198 -3.98 -1.03 -7.43
C SER A 198 -4.31 -1.79 -8.71
N GLY A 199 -5.51 -2.36 -8.77
CA GLY A 199 -5.95 -3.19 -9.91
C GLY A 199 -5.44 -4.64 -9.89
N VAL A 200 -4.82 -5.09 -8.79
CA VAL A 200 -4.35 -6.48 -8.63
C VAL A 200 -5.37 -7.31 -7.84
N GLY A 201 -5.66 -8.52 -8.33
CA GLY A 201 -6.51 -9.52 -7.67
C GLY A 201 -5.84 -10.18 -6.46
N LEU A 202 -5.55 -9.41 -5.40
CA LEU A 202 -4.83 -9.91 -4.20
C LEU A 202 -5.54 -11.07 -3.46
N ASP A 203 -6.82 -11.30 -3.72
CA ASP A 203 -7.57 -12.39 -3.10
C ASP A 203 -7.23 -13.76 -3.70
N SER A 204 -6.76 -13.80 -4.95
CA SER A 204 -6.29 -15.02 -5.60
C SER A 204 -4.90 -15.45 -5.13
N ALA A 205 -4.07 -14.52 -4.64
CA ALA A 205 -2.71 -14.79 -4.23
C ALA A 205 -2.59 -15.31 -2.79
N ARG A 206 -1.53 -16.09 -2.52
CA ARG A 206 -1.19 -16.57 -1.18
C ARG A 206 -0.44 -15.47 -0.42
N ILE A 207 -1.17 -14.71 0.38
CA ILE A 207 -0.63 -13.56 1.14
C ILE A 207 -0.95 -13.72 2.63
N ASN A 208 0.03 -13.50 3.51
CA ASN A 208 -0.23 -13.44 4.96
C ASN A 208 -1.26 -12.34 5.28
N GLY A 209 -2.22 -12.62 6.16
CA GLY A 209 -3.32 -11.70 6.50
C GLY A 209 -2.89 -10.29 6.90
N THR A 210 -1.77 -10.16 7.64
CA THR A 210 -1.23 -8.84 8.04
C THR A 210 -0.73 -8.05 6.84
N LEU A 211 -0.02 -8.72 5.92
CA LEU A 211 0.50 -8.10 4.70
C LEU A 211 -0.64 -7.74 3.75
N LYS A 212 -1.60 -8.66 3.55
CA LYS A 212 -2.80 -8.44 2.72
C LYS A 212 -3.59 -7.22 3.19
N ALA A 213 -3.80 -7.08 4.50
CA ALA A 213 -4.49 -5.93 5.07
C ALA A 213 -3.77 -4.59 4.80
N LYS A 214 -2.42 -4.57 4.92
CA LYS A 214 -1.61 -3.38 4.61
C LYS A 214 -1.65 -3.02 3.12
N LEU A 215 -1.56 -4.01 2.23
CA LEU A 215 -1.67 -3.79 0.78
C LEU A 215 -3.05 -3.26 0.39
N LYS A 216 -4.13 -3.91 0.85
CA LYS A 216 -5.50 -3.43 0.63
C LYS A 216 -5.69 -2.01 1.18
N ARG A 217 -5.04 -1.64 2.29
CA ARG A 217 -5.05 -0.26 2.83
C ARG A 217 -4.38 0.74 1.88
N ASN A 218 -3.18 0.42 1.37
CA ASN A 218 -2.48 1.29 0.42
C ASN A 218 -3.30 1.51 -0.86
N ILE A 219 -3.90 0.45 -1.42
CA ILE A 219 -4.74 0.54 -2.63
C ILE A 219 -5.88 1.55 -2.41
N ARG A 220 -6.60 1.42 -1.29
CA ARG A 220 -7.68 2.35 -0.92
C ARG A 220 -7.17 3.78 -0.76
N GLN A 221 -6.03 3.96 -0.10
CA GLN A 221 -5.42 5.28 0.08
C GLN A 221 -5.11 5.95 -1.26
N LYS A 222 -4.56 5.20 -2.21
CA LYS A 222 -4.24 5.71 -3.55
C LYS A 222 -5.48 6.03 -4.37
N HIS A 223 -6.48 5.15 -4.37
CA HIS A 223 -7.76 5.42 -5.03
C HIS A 223 -8.42 6.69 -4.49
N TRP A 224 -8.30 6.95 -3.19
CA TRP A 224 -8.78 8.19 -2.59
C TRP A 224 -7.98 9.41 -3.08
N ASP A 225 -6.65 9.33 -3.00
CA ASP A 225 -5.77 10.42 -3.40
C ASP A 225 -5.97 10.75 -4.91
N GLU A 226 -6.25 9.75 -5.75
CA GLU A 226 -6.63 9.91 -7.17
C GLU A 226 -8.03 10.55 -7.34
N ARG A 227 -9.03 10.14 -6.55
CA ARG A 227 -10.41 10.63 -6.66
C ARG A 227 -10.60 12.04 -6.09
N TYR A 228 -9.81 12.42 -5.10
CA TYR A 228 -9.92 13.67 -4.36
C TYR A 228 -8.58 14.43 -4.30
N PRO A 229 -8.04 14.87 -5.45
CA PRO A 229 -6.71 15.47 -5.54
C PRO A 229 -6.56 16.75 -4.70
N TYR A 230 -7.63 17.55 -4.58
CA TYR A 230 -7.65 18.77 -3.75
C TYR A 230 -7.57 18.49 -2.23
N TYR A 231 -7.73 17.23 -1.82
CA TYR A 231 -7.52 16.78 -0.44
C TYR A 231 -6.12 16.21 -0.21
N VAL A 232 -5.18 16.24 -1.17
CA VAL A 232 -3.79 15.84 -0.88
C VAL A 232 -3.08 16.92 -0.04
N ASP A 233 -3.49 18.18 -0.20
CA ASP A 233 -2.89 19.36 0.45
C ASP A 233 -3.06 19.43 1.98
N TRP A 234 -3.88 18.58 2.61
CA TRP A 234 -3.98 18.61 4.09
C TRP A 234 -2.93 17.74 4.78
N LYS A 235 -2.31 16.77 4.09
CA LYS A 235 -1.24 15.93 4.66
C LYS A 235 0.08 16.69 4.81
N SER A 236 0.27 17.80 4.09
CA SER A 236 1.41 18.71 4.23
C SER A 236 1.31 19.60 5.49
N ILE A 237 0.19 19.54 6.23
CA ILE A 237 -0.03 20.30 7.46
C ILE A 237 0.67 19.60 8.65
N PRO A 238 1.62 20.25 9.34
CA PRO A 238 2.36 19.65 10.46
C PRO A 238 1.44 19.18 11.60
N ARG A 239 1.72 18.01 12.20
CA ARG A 239 0.88 17.34 13.22
C ARG A 239 0.41 18.24 14.37
N TYR A 240 1.22 19.23 14.77
CA TYR A 240 0.94 20.13 15.90
C TYR A 240 -0.04 21.28 15.57
N THR A 241 -0.37 21.52 14.30
CA THR A 241 -1.32 22.58 13.90
C THR A 241 -2.79 22.11 13.81
N ARG A 242 -3.06 20.85 14.16
CA ARG A 242 -4.41 20.24 14.10
C ARG A 242 -5.42 20.75 15.14
N LEU A 243 -5.02 21.59 16.09
CA LEU A 243 -5.87 22.01 17.21
C LEU A 243 -6.45 23.42 17.10
N ILE A 244 -5.95 24.32 16.24
CA ILE A 244 -6.54 25.65 16.04
C ILE A 244 -6.33 26.11 14.59
N PRO A 245 -7.38 26.43 13.80
CA PRO A 245 -7.19 26.88 12.43
C PRO A 245 -6.63 28.31 12.40
N LYS A 246 -5.34 28.47 12.05
CA LYS A 246 -4.78 29.72 11.50
C LYS A 246 -5.34 30.09 10.11
N TYR A 247 -6.40 29.42 9.66
CA TYR A 247 -7.03 29.57 8.35
C TYR A 247 -7.91 30.82 8.21
N LEU A 248 -8.20 31.55 9.28
CA LEU A 248 -9.03 32.76 9.21
C LEU A 248 -8.34 33.95 8.51
N TYR A 249 -7.01 33.99 8.41
CA TYR A 249 -6.30 35.15 7.86
C TYR A 249 -6.10 35.10 6.33
N ARG A 250 -6.15 33.92 5.70
CA ARG A 250 -5.89 33.75 4.25
C ARG A 250 -7.15 33.74 3.38
N MET A 251 -8.33 33.91 3.98
CA MET A 251 -9.63 33.78 3.33
C MET A 251 -10.15 35.07 2.67
N SER A 252 -9.34 36.13 2.56
CA SER A 252 -9.74 37.42 1.95
C SER A 252 -9.53 37.50 0.43
N LYS A 253 -9.08 36.42 -0.24
CA LYS A 253 -8.74 36.45 -1.69
C LYS A 253 -9.33 35.35 -2.57
N LEU A 254 -10.29 34.55 -2.10
CA LEU A 254 -10.94 33.53 -2.95
C LEU A 254 -12.34 33.99 -3.36
N LYS A 255 -12.42 34.45 -4.61
CA LYS A 255 -13.60 34.97 -5.31
C LYS A 255 -14.44 33.81 -5.88
N TYR A 256 -14.89 32.88 -5.05
CA TYR A 256 -15.92 31.90 -5.43
C TYR A 256 -16.77 31.54 -4.21
N TRP A 257 -17.93 32.19 -4.11
CA TRP A 257 -18.97 31.94 -3.14
C TRP A 257 -20.24 31.60 -3.92
N ARG A 258 -20.80 30.40 -3.73
CA ARG A 258 -22.25 30.11 -3.71
C ARG A 258 -22.53 28.61 -3.57
N SER A 259 -22.52 28.14 -2.32
CA SER A 259 -23.41 27.09 -1.76
C SER A 259 -22.75 26.48 -0.52
N ILE A 260 -23.43 26.57 0.65
CA ILE A 260 -23.23 25.85 1.94
C ILE A 260 -21.76 25.49 2.31
N PRO A 261 -21.20 25.95 3.45
CA PRO A 261 -19.75 25.89 3.69
C PRO A 261 -19.18 24.47 3.54
N GLU A 262 -18.31 24.25 2.56
CA GLU A 262 -17.52 23.01 2.40
C GLU A 262 -16.82 22.58 3.70
N ILE A 263 -16.60 23.52 4.61
CA ILE A 263 -16.04 23.34 5.95
C ILE A 263 -16.87 22.35 6.79
N THR A 264 -18.20 22.48 6.85
CA THR A 264 -19.05 21.64 7.71
C THR A 264 -19.17 20.21 7.16
N TRP A 265 -19.31 20.08 5.84
CA TRP A 265 -19.25 18.79 5.15
C TRP A 265 -17.89 18.12 5.33
N SER A 266 -16.80 18.89 5.25
CA SER A 266 -15.45 18.34 5.40
C SER A 266 -15.18 17.81 6.81
N CYS A 267 -15.69 18.44 7.87
CA CYS A 267 -15.45 18.01 9.25
C CYS A 267 -16.17 16.69 9.58
N LEU A 268 -17.44 16.56 9.19
CA LEU A 268 -18.23 15.35 9.44
C LEU A 268 -17.71 14.16 8.63
N VAL A 269 -17.35 14.40 7.36
CA VAL A 269 -16.68 13.40 6.52
C VAL A 269 -15.33 13.01 7.13
N ARG A 270 -14.51 13.96 7.61
CA ARG A 270 -13.24 13.65 8.30
C ARG A 270 -13.44 12.80 9.55
N LEU A 271 -14.46 13.07 10.34
CA LEU A 271 -14.79 12.32 11.56
C LEU A 271 -15.30 10.91 11.24
N PHE A 272 -16.14 10.80 10.21
CA PHE A 272 -16.57 9.53 9.63
C PHE A 272 -15.37 8.69 9.20
N TRP A 273 -14.44 9.28 8.44
CA TRP A 273 -13.30 8.53 7.91
C TRP A 273 -12.20 8.28 8.92
N TRP A 274 -12.02 9.14 9.93
CA TRP A 274 -11.10 8.87 11.04
C TRP A 274 -11.61 7.73 11.93
N SER A 275 -12.92 7.68 12.18
CA SER A 275 -13.55 6.58 12.93
C SER A 275 -13.68 5.31 12.09
N SER A 276 -13.94 5.45 10.79
CA SER A 276 -14.02 4.35 9.82
C SER A 276 -12.68 3.95 9.21
N ASP A 277 -11.56 4.55 9.62
CA ASP A 277 -10.25 4.44 8.95
C ASP A 277 -9.97 2.97 8.62
N TYR A 278 -9.96 2.65 7.33
CA TYR A 278 -10.09 1.31 6.78
C TYR A 278 -8.83 0.47 7.09
N GLY A 279 -8.82 -0.11 8.29
CA GLY A 279 -7.66 -0.77 8.92
C GLY A 279 -7.61 -0.58 10.44
N SER A 280 -8.48 0.26 10.99
CA SER A 280 -8.91 0.20 12.39
C SER A 280 -9.43 -1.20 12.69
N ALA A 281 -8.77 -1.93 13.60
CA ALA A 281 -9.41 -3.05 14.29
C ALA A 281 -10.78 -2.58 14.80
N GLY A 282 -11.83 -3.41 14.83
CA GLY A 282 -13.14 -3.01 15.37
C GLY A 282 -13.03 -2.24 16.70
N THR A 283 -11.97 -2.54 17.45
CA THR A 283 -11.40 -1.77 18.56
C THR A 283 -11.40 -0.24 18.40
N ARG A 284 -11.02 0.40 17.28
CA ARG A 284 -11.06 1.89 17.23
C ARG A 284 -12.45 2.46 16.96
N ILE A 285 -13.32 1.75 16.25
CA ILE A 285 -14.73 2.15 16.13
C ILE A 285 -15.38 2.07 17.51
N ILE A 286 -15.16 0.95 18.22
CA ILE A 286 -15.61 0.75 19.61
C ILE A 286 -15.02 1.80 20.55
N LEU A 287 -13.71 2.10 20.43
CA LEU A 287 -13.06 3.11 21.26
C LEU A 287 -13.58 4.52 20.96
N SER A 288 -13.82 4.86 19.70
CA SER A 288 -14.40 6.14 19.29
C SER A 288 -15.82 6.28 19.87
N PHE A 289 -16.62 5.23 19.77
CA PHE A 289 -17.94 5.15 20.38
C PHE A 289 -17.89 5.38 21.90
N LEU A 290 -16.99 4.69 22.60
CA LEU A 290 -16.82 4.81 24.05
C LEU A 290 -16.37 6.23 24.46
N ILE A 291 -15.39 6.80 23.76
CA ILE A 291 -14.88 8.15 24.02
C ILE A 291 -16.01 9.17 23.86
N VAL A 292 -16.73 9.12 22.74
CA VAL A 292 -17.82 10.06 22.49
C VAL A 292 -18.94 9.89 23.52
N SER A 293 -19.25 8.64 23.88
CA SER A 293 -20.27 8.35 24.91
C SER A 293 -19.93 9.01 26.25
N VAL A 294 -18.67 8.90 26.69
CA VAL A 294 -18.17 9.52 27.94
C VAL A 294 -18.18 11.05 27.84
N VAL A 295 -17.75 11.63 26.72
CA VAL A 295 -17.72 13.10 26.53
C VAL A 295 -19.12 13.69 26.66
N PHE A 296 -20.12 13.14 25.96
CA PHE A 296 -21.49 13.64 26.07
C PHE A 296 -22.09 13.42 27.46
N THR A 297 -21.75 12.31 28.12
CA THR A 297 -22.14 12.08 29.53
C THR A 297 -21.63 13.18 30.44
N LEU A 298 -20.37 13.60 30.28
CA LEU A 298 -19.78 14.68 31.07
C LEU A 298 -20.40 16.05 30.75
N ILE A 299 -20.75 16.31 29.48
CA ILE A 299 -21.47 17.53 29.07
C ILE A 299 -22.82 17.60 29.78
N TYR A 300 -23.57 16.49 29.80
CA TYR A 300 -24.87 16.43 30.46
C TYR A 300 -24.76 16.51 31.99
N LEU A 301 -23.68 16.03 32.59
CA LEU A 301 -23.40 16.16 34.01
C LEU A 301 -22.99 17.57 34.47
N SER A 302 -22.82 18.52 33.55
CA SER A 302 -22.47 19.90 33.89
C SER A 302 -23.59 20.90 33.52
N PRO A 303 -24.76 20.88 34.21
CA PRO A 303 -25.86 21.82 33.97
C PRO A 303 -25.41 23.28 34.06
N ILE A 304 -24.46 23.56 34.95
CA ILE A 304 -23.97 24.91 35.26
C ILE A 304 -23.02 25.43 34.17
N ALA A 305 -22.15 24.59 33.60
CA ALA A 305 -21.18 25.05 32.60
C ALA A 305 -21.80 25.31 31.21
N PHE A 306 -22.91 24.63 30.88
CA PHE A 306 -23.54 24.71 29.56
C PHE A 306 -24.92 25.36 29.55
N ARG A 307 -25.42 25.84 30.71
CA ARG A 307 -26.80 26.34 30.87
C ARG A 307 -27.84 25.34 30.32
N LEU A 308 -27.58 24.06 30.52
CA LEU A 308 -28.54 23.01 30.24
C LEU A 308 -29.56 23.03 31.38
N ASP A 309 -30.85 23.10 31.03
CA ASP A 309 -31.92 23.16 32.01
C ASP A 309 -31.88 21.90 32.90
N ALA A 310 -32.03 22.07 34.22
CA ALA A 310 -32.06 20.97 35.17
C ALA A 310 -33.21 19.98 34.86
N SER A 311 -34.27 20.47 34.19
CA SER A 311 -35.39 19.67 33.67
C SER A 311 -34.97 18.66 32.60
N PHE A 312 -33.84 18.87 31.89
CA PHE A 312 -33.41 18.03 30.78
C PHE A 312 -33.08 16.60 31.23
N ILE A 313 -32.28 16.43 32.29
CA ILE A 313 -31.89 15.11 32.80
C ILE A 313 -33.07 14.44 33.53
N GLN A 314 -33.94 15.25 34.14
CA GLN A 314 -35.16 14.76 34.79
C GLN A 314 -36.21 14.29 33.77
N GLY A 315 -36.24 14.89 32.57
CA GLY A 315 -37.13 14.54 31.47
C GLY A 315 -36.73 13.29 30.68
N ILE A 316 -35.52 12.75 30.89
CA ILE A 316 -35.11 11.44 30.35
C ILE A 316 -35.91 10.36 31.10
N GLN A 317 -37.10 10.03 30.57
CA GLN A 317 -37.93 8.96 31.11
C GLN A 317 -37.33 7.61 30.74
N PHE A 318 -37.16 6.76 31.75
CA PHE A 318 -36.88 5.34 31.56
C PHE A 318 -38.23 4.64 31.46
N ALA A 319 -38.42 3.74 30.49
CA ALA A 319 -39.34 2.65 30.74
C ALA A 319 -38.80 1.92 31.99
N GLU A 320 -39.49 2.09 33.11
CA GLU A 320 -39.08 1.61 34.42
C GLU A 320 -38.79 0.10 34.36
N ILE A 321 -37.51 -0.30 34.38
CA ILE A 321 -37.11 -1.63 34.86
C ILE A 321 -36.93 -1.52 36.38
N ILE A 322 -37.93 -1.04 37.11
CA ILE A 322 -38.12 -1.33 38.54
C ILE A 322 -39.62 -1.34 38.79
N ASN A 323 -40.10 -2.47 39.32
CA ASN A 323 -41.49 -2.79 39.62
C ASN A 323 -42.33 -1.63 40.17
N SER A 324 -43.59 -1.67 39.75
CA SER A 324 -44.74 -1.01 40.34
C SER A 324 -44.72 -1.00 41.87
N SER A 325 -44.45 0.16 42.45
CA SER A 325 -45.08 0.59 43.69
C SER A 325 -44.96 2.10 43.76
N GLY A 326 -46.08 2.78 43.52
CA GLY A 326 -46.17 4.22 43.58
C GLY A 326 -45.80 4.74 44.96
N GLU A 327 -44.61 5.29 45.08
CA GLU A 327 -44.25 6.22 46.15
C GLU A 327 -43.48 7.38 45.54
N SER A 328 -43.92 8.59 45.87
CA SER A 328 -43.31 9.86 45.50
C SER A 328 -41.86 9.89 45.95
N THR A 329 -40.93 9.68 45.02
CA THR A 329 -39.50 9.72 45.30
C THR A 329 -39.06 11.17 45.46
N GLN A 330 -38.74 11.54 46.70
CA GLN A 330 -37.87 12.68 46.96
C GLN A 330 -36.60 12.52 46.13
N TYR A 331 -36.32 13.50 45.26
CA TYR A 331 -35.10 13.58 44.47
C TYR A 331 -33.89 13.81 45.40
N SER A 332 -33.36 12.75 45.99
CA SER A 332 -32.00 12.79 46.51
C SER A 332 -31.06 12.98 45.31
N PHE A 333 -30.14 13.96 45.42
CA PHE A 333 -29.17 14.31 44.39
C PHE A 333 -28.12 13.19 44.25
N ASN A 334 -28.51 12.05 43.68
CA ASN A 334 -27.61 10.92 43.45
C ASN A 334 -26.82 11.15 42.16
N LEU A 335 -25.59 11.66 42.29
CA LEU A 335 -24.68 11.85 41.14
C LEU A 335 -24.52 10.58 40.30
N TRP A 336 -24.49 9.40 40.92
CA TRP A 336 -24.39 8.13 40.20
C TRP A 336 -25.63 7.83 39.36
N GLY A 337 -26.81 8.13 39.90
CA GLY A 337 -28.07 8.03 39.15
C GLY A 337 -28.03 8.95 37.92
N ILE A 338 -27.65 10.21 38.10
CA ILE A 338 -27.57 11.19 37.01
C ILE A 338 -26.56 10.77 35.95
N PHE A 339 -25.37 10.28 36.36
CA PHE A 339 -24.35 9.77 35.44
C PHE A 339 -24.87 8.59 34.60
N LEU A 340 -25.49 7.59 35.25
CA LEU A 340 -26.01 6.41 34.56
C LEU A 340 -27.10 6.79 33.55
N ARG A 341 -27.97 7.77 33.89
CA ARG A 341 -29.01 8.24 32.98
C ARG A 341 -28.43 8.95 31.75
N ALA A 342 -27.46 9.83 31.96
CA ALA A 342 -26.78 10.55 30.89
C ALA A 342 -25.95 9.61 30.00
N PHE A 343 -25.26 8.63 30.60
CA PHE A 343 -24.50 7.62 29.87
C PHE A 343 -25.40 6.72 29.03
N TYR A 344 -26.50 6.24 29.61
CA TYR A 344 -27.48 5.43 28.90
C TYR A 344 -28.08 6.19 27.70
N PHE A 345 -28.55 7.42 27.91
CA PHE A 345 -29.03 8.28 26.81
C PHE A 345 -27.98 8.40 25.70
N SER A 346 -26.72 8.60 26.08
CA SER A 346 -25.60 8.72 25.15
C SER A 346 -25.37 7.44 24.34
N VAL A 347 -25.36 6.28 24.99
CA VAL A 347 -25.21 4.98 24.32
C VAL A 347 -26.40 4.68 23.41
N VAL A 348 -27.62 4.91 23.87
CA VAL A 348 -28.84 4.58 23.12
C VAL A 348 -29.00 5.49 21.90
N THR A 349 -28.80 6.80 22.05
CA THR A 349 -28.85 7.73 20.91
C THR A 349 -27.82 7.38 19.84
N MET A 350 -26.65 6.89 20.23
CA MET A 350 -25.61 6.46 19.29
C MET A 350 -25.83 5.07 18.68
N THR A 351 -26.59 4.18 19.31
CA THR A 351 -26.80 2.80 18.84
C THR A 351 -28.15 2.58 18.13
N THR A 352 -29.20 3.29 18.54
CA THR A 352 -30.60 3.02 18.12
C THR A 352 -31.19 4.12 17.23
N LEU A 353 -30.38 5.04 16.71
CA LEU A 353 -30.82 6.08 15.77
C LEU A 353 -31.88 7.06 16.33
N GLY A 354 -32.07 7.11 17.65
CA GLY A 354 -33.13 7.89 18.28
C GLY A 354 -34.52 7.23 18.22
N PHE A 355 -34.60 5.93 17.87
CA PHE A 355 -35.86 5.16 17.89
C PHE A 355 -36.18 4.51 19.25
N GLY A 356 -35.42 4.81 20.32
CA GLY A 356 -35.81 4.42 21.66
C GLY A 356 -36.89 5.35 22.22
N ASP A 357 -37.74 4.85 23.12
CA ASP A 357 -38.75 5.60 23.90
C ASP A 357 -38.17 6.71 24.81
N ILE A 358 -36.93 7.13 24.57
CA ILE A 358 -36.25 8.14 25.36
C ILE A 358 -36.57 9.52 24.78
N SER A 359 -37.65 10.13 25.26
CA SER A 359 -37.98 11.52 24.95
C SER A 359 -37.04 12.46 25.72
N ALA A 360 -36.12 13.12 25.03
CA ALA A 360 -35.38 14.25 25.60
C ALA A 360 -36.07 15.55 25.18
N ASN A 361 -36.57 16.33 26.14
CA ASN A 361 -37.22 17.62 25.88
C ASN A 361 -36.40 18.78 26.47
N PRO A 362 -35.27 19.17 25.85
CA PRO A 362 -34.45 20.26 26.34
C PRO A 362 -35.21 21.59 26.25
N ALA A 363 -35.35 22.33 27.35
CA ALA A 363 -36.02 23.63 27.29
C ALA A 363 -35.19 24.72 26.56
N SER A 364 -33.87 24.53 26.40
CA SER A 364 -32.97 25.53 25.82
C SER A 364 -32.62 25.23 24.35
N PRO A 365 -32.45 26.26 23.49
CA PRO A 365 -31.97 26.07 22.12
C PRO A 365 -30.59 25.38 22.04
N LEU A 366 -29.73 25.61 23.04
CA LEU A 366 -28.42 24.97 23.14
C LEU A 366 -28.52 23.48 23.44
N GLY A 367 -29.47 23.06 24.30
CA GLY A 367 -29.73 21.65 24.57
C GLY A 367 -30.23 20.90 23.33
N HIS A 368 -31.14 21.52 22.56
CA HIS A 368 -31.58 20.97 21.27
C HIS A 368 -30.43 20.77 20.30
N PHE A 369 -29.54 21.77 20.18
CA PHE A 369 -28.37 21.68 19.31
C PHE A 369 -27.42 20.54 19.71
N LEU A 370 -27.14 20.38 21.02
CA LEU A 370 -26.26 19.32 21.51
C LEU A 370 -26.82 17.93 21.26
N VAL A 371 -28.13 17.72 21.49
CA VAL A 371 -28.80 16.44 21.18
C VAL A 371 -28.74 16.16 19.68
N MET A 372 -29.07 17.14 18.84
CA MET A 372 -28.99 16.99 17.38
C MET A 372 -27.57 16.67 16.91
N PHE A 373 -26.56 17.33 17.49
CA PHE A 373 -25.15 17.10 17.18
C PHE A 373 -24.69 15.69 17.61
N GLN A 374 -25.12 15.22 18.78
CA GLN A 374 -24.85 13.85 19.25
C GLN A 374 -25.44 12.80 18.31
N VAL A 375 -26.70 12.98 17.91
CA VAL A 375 -27.39 12.10 16.96
C VAL A 375 -26.65 12.05 15.63
N LEU A 376 -26.22 13.20 15.11
CA LEU A 376 -25.45 13.28 13.86
C LEU A 376 -24.12 12.51 13.94
N ILE A 377 -23.40 12.61 15.06
CA ILE A 377 -22.19 11.80 15.29
C ILE A 377 -22.53 10.30 15.39
N GLY A 378 -23.65 9.95 16.01
CA GLY A 378 -24.16 8.58 16.05
C GLY A 378 -24.35 7.98 14.65
N TYR A 379 -25.02 8.71 13.75
CA TYR A 379 -25.18 8.30 12.35
C TYR A 379 -23.84 8.08 11.63
N ILE A 380 -22.86 8.96 11.91
CA ILE A 380 -21.52 8.85 11.36
C ILE A 380 -20.82 7.57 11.84
N LEU A 381 -20.85 7.28 13.14
CA LEU A 381 -20.23 6.08 13.71
C LEU A 381 -20.95 4.80 13.27
N LEU A 382 -22.28 4.83 13.16
CA LEU A 382 -23.05 3.70 12.64
C LEU A 382 -22.70 3.42 11.19
N GLY A 383 -22.64 4.44 10.34
CA GLY A 383 -22.23 4.27 8.95
C GLY A 383 -20.80 3.72 8.86
N ALA A 384 -19.88 4.18 9.72
CA ALA A 384 -18.53 3.62 9.82
C ALA A 384 -18.54 2.13 10.23
N PHE A 385 -19.41 1.75 11.17
CA PHE A 385 -19.57 0.37 11.64
C PHE A 385 -20.19 -0.55 10.58
N ILE A 386 -21.27 -0.14 9.92
CA ILE A 386 -21.91 -0.89 8.82
C ILE A 386 -20.91 -1.09 7.68
N THR A 387 -20.20 -0.03 7.32
CA THR A 387 -19.14 -0.10 6.31
C THR A 387 -18.08 -1.13 6.71
N ARG A 388 -17.71 -1.20 8.00
CA ARG A 388 -16.76 -2.21 8.49
C ARG A 388 -17.31 -3.63 8.45
N LEU A 389 -18.57 -3.84 8.85
CA LEU A 389 -19.24 -5.13 8.76
C LEU A 389 -19.32 -5.60 7.30
N SER A 390 -19.68 -4.72 6.37
CA SER A 390 -19.74 -5.05 4.94
C SER A 390 -18.39 -5.55 4.40
N ILE A 391 -17.28 -4.96 4.82
CA ILE A 391 -15.93 -5.43 4.43
C ILE A 391 -15.64 -6.78 5.07
N LEU A 392 -16.00 -6.97 6.34
CA LEU A 392 -15.76 -8.23 7.04
C LEU A 392 -16.53 -9.39 6.40
N PHE A 393 -17.77 -9.16 5.97
CA PHE A 393 -18.55 -10.17 5.22
C PHE A 393 -18.03 -10.42 3.81
N GLN A 394 -17.41 -9.42 3.15
CA GLN A 394 -16.73 -9.63 1.87
C GLN A 394 -15.50 -10.54 1.98
N ASP A 395 -14.84 -10.61 3.13
CA ASP A 395 -13.67 -11.47 3.36
C ASP A 395 -14.08 -12.91 3.82
N VAL A 396 -15.39 -13.23 3.95
CA VAL A 396 -15.91 -14.53 4.43
C VAL A 396 -16.43 -15.45 3.29
N GLY A 397 -16.50 -14.95 2.04
CA GLY A 397 -16.76 -15.76 0.85
C GLY A 397 -15.47 -16.06 0.09
#